data_AF-A0A1T5A7E7-F1
#
_entry.id   AF-A0A1T5A7E7-F1
#
_cell.length_a   1.000
_cell.length_b   1.000
_cell.length_c   1.000
_cell.angle_alpha   90.00
_cell.angle_beta   90.00
_cell.angle_gamma   90.00
#
_symmetry.space_group_name_H-M   'P 1'
#
loop_
_entity.id
_entity.type
_entity.pdbx_description
1 polymer ?
#
loop_
_entity_poly.entity_id
_entity_poly.type
_entity_poly.pdbx_seq_one_letter_code
_entity_poly.pdbx_strand_id
1 'polypeptide(L)'
;MAVIYLINPEGGCKVATSDLEAKYDEARGWRRFDPTAPEPRNAMARHPLDHDGDGRKGGSEAPEGDVKALRAEYQEKFGKRPFPGWDADTLREKLA
;
A
#
# COMPACT_ATOMS: atom_id res chain seq x y z
N MET A 1 -11.79 -29.50 -17.57
CA MET A 1 -11.07 -28.30 -17.08
C MET A 1 -10.99 -28.42 -15.57
N ALA A 2 -9.79 -28.51 -15.01
CA ALA A 2 -9.62 -28.47 -13.56
C ALA A 2 -9.43 -27.00 -13.16
N VAL A 3 -10.19 -26.54 -12.16
CA VAL A 3 -10.04 -25.20 -11.58
C VAL A 3 -9.40 -25.40 -10.22
N ILE A 4 -8.15 -24.98 -10.06
CA ILE A 4 -7.38 -25.18 -8.83
C ILE A 4 -7.08 -23.81 -8.24
N TYR A 5 -7.62 -23.52 -7.07
CA TYR A 5 -7.41 -22.25 -6.37
C TYR A 5 -6.19 -22.35 -5.46
N LEU A 6 -5.29 -21.37 -5.55
CA LEU A 6 -4.02 -21.33 -4.82
C LEU A 6 -3.85 -20.00 -4.10
N ILE A 7 -3.28 -20.04 -2.88
CA ILE A 7 -2.92 -18.88 -2.06
C ILE A 7 -1.45 -18.94 -1.66
N ASN A 8 -0.75 -17.81 -1.67
CA ASN A 8 0.64 -17.70 -1.24
C ASN A 8 0.75 -17.21 0.23
N PRO A 9 1.95 -17.26 0.85
CA PRO A 9 2.15 -16.77 2.22
C PRO A 9 1.90 -15.26 2.40
N GLU A 10 2.01 -14.47 1.33
CA GLU A 10 1.81 -13.01 1.33
C GLU A 10 0.33 -12.62 1.15
N GLY A 11 -0.58 -13.59 1.03
CA GLY A 11 -2.02 -13.36 0.85
C GLY A 11 -2.48 -13.13 -0.61
N GLY A 12 -1.60 -13.34 -1.59
CA GLY A 12 -1.94 -13.36 -3.01
C GLY A 12 -2.70 -14.64 -3.40
N CYS A 13 -3.74 -14.49 -4.22
CA CYS A 13 -4.60 -15.58 -4.68
C CYS A 13 -4.53 -15.73 -6.20
N LYS A 14 -4.57 -16.97 -6.71
CA LYS A 14 -4.67 -17.26 -8.14
C LYS A 14 -5.42 -18.56 -8.45
N VAL A 15 -5.70 -18.76 -9.74
CA VAL A 15 -6.37 -19.96 -10.27
C VAL A 15 -5.46 -20.61 -11.30
N ALA A 16 -5.07 -21.86 -11.06
CA ALA A 16 -4.38 -22.70 -12.02
C ALA A 16 -5.40 -23.50 -12.85
N THR A 17 -5.11 -23.65 -14.14
CA THR A 17 -5.99 -24.36 -15.10
C THR A 17 -5.57 -25.81 -15.34
N SER A 18 -4.44 -26.23 -14.75
CA SER A 18 -3.88 -27.59 -14.82
C SER A 18 -3.14 -27.98 -13.53
N ASP A 19 -3.04 -29.29 -13.27
CA ASP A 19 -2.25 -29.82 -12.14
C ASP A 19 -0.74 -29.57 -12.28
N LEU A 20 -0.22 -29.44 -13.50
CA LEU A 20 1.20 -29.16 -13.73
C LEU A 20 1.56 -27.74 -13.26
N GLU A 21 0.73 -26.77 -13.63
CA GLU A 21 0.83 -25.39 -13.14
C GLU A 21 0.73 -25.36 -11.61
N ALA A 22 -0.29 -26.02 -11.05
CA ALA A 22 -0.47 -26.07 -9.60
C ALA A 22 0.76 -26.63 -8.87
N LYS A 23 1.33 -27.74 -9.34
CA LYS A 23 2.55 -28.33 -8.74
C LYS A 23 3.75 -27.40 -8.78
N TYR A 24 3.91 -26.64 -9.86
CA TYR A 24 5.01 -25.69 -10.02
C TYR A 24 4.91 -24.55 -9.00
N ASP A 25 3.69 -24.10 -8.72
CA ASP A 25 3.42 -23.08 -7.72
C ASP A 25 3.51 -23.61 -6.29
N GLU A 26 3.03 -24.83 -6.05
CA GLU A 26 3.17 -25.54 -4.78
C GLU A 26 4.66 -25.70 -4.39
N ALA A 27 5.52 -26.00 -5.38
CA ALA A 27 6.98 -26.03 -5.18
C ALA A 27 7.58 -24.66 -4.80
N ARG A 28 6.84 -23.56 -5.00
CA ARG A 28 7.19 -22.19 -4.62
C ARG A 28 6.46 -21.70 -3.38
N GLY A 29 5.85 -22.61 -2.62
CA GLY A 29 5.18 -22.30 -1.37
C GLY A 29 3.74 -21.81 -1.51
N TRP A 30 3.14 -21.90 -2.70
CA TRP A 30 1.69 -21.74 -2.85
C TRP A 30 0.96 -22.95 -2.28
N ARG A 31 -0.25 -22.74 -1.79
CA ARG A 31 -1.08 -23.80 -1.19
C ARG A 31 -2.46 -23.80 -1.83
N ARG A 32 -3.02 -24.98 -2.06
CA ARG A 32 -4.42 -25.12 -2.49
C ARG A 32 -5.35 -24.67 -1.38
N PHE A 33 -6.40 -23.95 -1.75
CA PHE A 33 -7.49 -23.60 -0.84
C PHE A 33 -8.83 -23.82 -1.52
N ASP A 34 -9.86 -24.09 -0.74
CA ASP A 34 -11.23 -24.14 -1.23
C ASP A 34 -11.86 -22.75 -1.07
N PRO A 35 -12.22 -22.04 -2.16
CA PRO A 35 -12.84 -20.72 -2.07
C PRO A 35 -14.29 -20.76 -1.59
N THR A 36 -14.91 -21.95 -1.56
CA THR A 36 -16.28 -22.15 -1.10
C THR A 36 -16.35 -22.58 0.36
N ALA A 37 -15.23 -23.06 0.90
CA ALA A 37 -15.11 -23.30 2.32
C ALA A 37 -15.28 -21.96 3.07
N PRO A 38 -15.96 -21.97 4.24
CA PRO A 38 -16.00 -20.82 5.13
C PRO A 38 -14.64 -20.67 5.81
N GLU A 39 -13.60 -20.36 5.05
CA GLU A 39 -12.28 -20.01 5.56
C GLU A 39 -12.29 -18.54 6.01
N PRO A 40 -11.60 -18.19 7.11
CA PRO A 40 -11.49 -16.81 7.55
C PRO A 40 -10.78 -16.04 6.44
N ARG A 41 -11.52 -15.18 5.73
CA ARG A 41 -10.99 -14.22 4.77
C ARG A 41 -10.01 -13.32 5.50
N ASN A 42 -8.76 -13.78 5.56
CA ASN A 42 -7.59 -13.00 5.87
C ASN A 42 -7.66 -12.19 7.18
N ALA A 43 -7.70 -12.87 8.33
CA ALA A 43 -7.52 -12.22 9.63
C ALA A 43 -6.08 -11.73 9.88
N MET A 44 -5.16 -11.98 8.94
CA MET A 44 -3.71 -11.78 9.12
C MET A 44 -3.09 -10.81 8.12
N ALA A 45 -3.83 -10.34 7.10
CA ALA A 45 -3.34 -9.26 6.25
C ALA A 45 -3.43 -7.95 7.00
N ARG A 46 -2.28 -7.29 7.10
CA ARG A 46 -2.20 -5.87 7.42
C ARG A 46 -3.14 -5.13 6.49
N HIS A 47 -3.90 -4.19 7.04
CA HIS A 47 -4.80 -3.40 6.23
C HIS A 47 -3.98 -2.70 5.12
N PRO A 48 -4.44 -2.62 3.87
CA PRO A 48 -3.63 -2.09 2.77
C PRO A 48 -3.13 -0.64 2.96
N LEU A 49 -3.74 0.09 3.89
CA LEU A 49 -3.37 1.45 4.29
C LEU A 49 -2.78 1.52 5.71
N ASP A 50 -2.38 0.40 6.30
CA ASP A 50 -1.69 0.32 7.59
C ASP A 50 -0.19 0.44 7.37
N HIS A 51 0.31 1.68 7.32
CA HIS A 51 1.71 1.98 7.04
C HIS A 51 2.61 1.81 8.27
N ASP A 52 2.08 1.78 9.49
CA ASP A 52 2.83 1.69 10.76
C ASP A 52 2.65 0.35 11.51
N GLY A 53 1.69 -0.48 11.13
CA GLY A 53 1.44 -1.80 11.73
C GLY A 53 0.52 -1.78 12.94
N ASP A 54 -0.22 -0.69 13.19
CA ASP A 54 -1.13 -0.58 14.33
C ASP A 54 -2.49 -1.29 14.09
N GLY A 55 -2.66 -1.88 12.91
CA GLY A 55 -3.88 -2.56 12.48
C GLY A 55 -5.02 -1.61 12.09
N ARG A 56 -4.76 -0.30 12.06
CA ARG A 56 -5.68 0.74 11.58
C ARG A 56 -5.19 1.30 10.25
N LYS A 57 -6.07 2.02 9.56
CA LYS A 57 -5.64 2.81 8.39
C LYS A 57 -4.84 4.03 8.88
N GLY A 58 -3.71 4.32 8.27
CA GLY A 58 -2.86 5.45 8.62
C GLY A 58 -1.39 5.07 8.73
N GLY A 59 -0.64 5.81 9.55
CA GLY A 59 0.77 5.54 9.84
C GLY A 59 1.78 6.23 8.92
N SER A 60 1.34 6.98 7.89
CA SER A 60 2.26 7.82 7.13
C SER A 60 2.76 8.98 7.99
N GLU A 61 4.08 9.14 8.10
CA GLU A 61 4.68 10.26 8.81
C GLU A 61 4.31 11.57 8.11
N ALA A 62 3.77 12.51 8.88
CA ALA A 62 3.54 13.86 8.39
C ALA A 62 4.89 14.59 8.27
N PRO A 63 5.11 15.40 7.22
CA PRO A 63 6.32 16.20 7.13
C PRO A 63 6.40 17.16 8.33
N GLU A 64 7.59 17.29 8.90
CA GLU A 64 7.82 18.13 10.07
C GLU A 64 7.73 19.62 9.72
N GLY A 65 7.03 20.40 10.56
CA GLY A 65 6.91 21.85 10.45
C GLY A 65 5.63 22.37 9.77
N ASP A 66 5.47 23.70 9.79
CA ASP A 66 4.27 24.39 9.29
C ASP A 66 4.29 24.59 7.76
N VAL A 67 4.40 23.48 7.02
CA VAL A 67 4.43 23.47 5.55
C VAL A 67 3.18 24.14 4.97
N LYS A 68 2.04 24.07 5.66
CA LYS A 68 0.77 24.66 5.21
C LYS A 68 0.83 26.19 5.20
N ALA A 69 1.28 26.82 6.28
CA ALA A 69 1.42 28.28 6.31
C ALA A 69 2.42 28.77 5.26
N LEU A 70 3.58 28.11 5.15
CA LEU A 70 4.61 28.46 4.18
C LEU A 70 4.11 28.37 2.73
N ARG A 71 3.27 27.36 2.43
CA ARG A 71 2.66 27.24 1.09
C ARG A 71 1.66 28.36 0.80
N ALA A 72 0.90 28.79 1.81
CA ALA A 72 -0.03 29.90 1.68
C ALA A 72 0.71 31.22 1.44
N GLU A 73 1.77 31.47 2.23
CA GLU A 73 2.61 32.66 2.08
C GLU A 73 3.30 32.72 0.71
N TYR A 74 3.82 31.58 0.23
CA TYR A 74 4.41 31.51 -1.12
C TYR A 74 3.39 31.83 -2.21
N GLN A 75 2.17 31.32 -2.07
CA GLN A 75 1.09 31.59 -3.01
C GLN A 75 0.67 33.06 -3.00
N GLU A 76 0.68 33.71 -1.84
CA GLU A 76 0.40 35.14 -1.70
C GLU A 76 1.52 35.99 -2.33
N LYS A 77 2.79 35.70 -2.02
CA LYS A 77 3.95 36.45 -2.51
C LYS A 77 4.16 36.32 -4.03
N PHE A 78 3.98 35.12 -4.58
CA PHE A 78 4.30 34.82 -5.99
C PHE A 78 3.06 34.62 -6.88
N GLY A 79 1.85 34.66 -6.32
CA GLY A 79 0.59 34.45 -7.07
C GLY A 79 0.39 33.04 -7.62
N LYS A 80 1.28 32.09 -7.29
CA LYS A 80 1.26 30.71 -7.78
C LYS A 80 1.51 29.72 -6.67
N ARG A 81 0.92 28.53 -6.79
CA ARG A 81 1.13 27.46 -5.80
C ARG A 81 2.58 26.96 -5.89
N PRO A 82 3.26 26.77 -4.75
CA PRO A 82 4.58 26.15 -4.73
C PRO A 82 4.50 24.67 -5.12
N PHE A 83 5.64 24.09 -5.49
CA PHE A 83 5.70 22.68 -5.84
C PHE A 83 5.30 21.79 -4.64
N PRO A 84 4.39 20.81 -4.80
CA PRO A 84 3.89 20.00 -3.69
C PRO A 84 4.94 19.12 -3.01
N GLY A 85 6.06 18.84 -3.68
CA GLY A 85 7.18 18.08 -3.14
C GLY A 85 8.25 18.92 -2.44
N TRP A 86 8.03 20.22 -2.21
CA TRP A 86 8.92 21.02 -1.37
C TRP A 86 8.56 20.88 0.12
N ASP A 87 9.60 20.63 0.92
CA ASP A 87 9.57 20.61 2.38
C ASP A 87 9.61 22.03 2.97
N ALA A 88 9.45 22.12 4.30
CA ALA A 88 9.42 23.39 5.02
C ALA A 88 10.69 24.23 4.78
N ASP A 89 11.87 23.60 4.71
CA ASP A 89 13.14 24.30 4.53
C ASP A 89 13.24 24.96 3.16
N THR A 90 12.99 24.21 2.09
CA THR A 90 12.97 24.74 0.71
C THR A 90 11.92 25.84 0.52
N LEU A 91 10.76 25.73 1.17
CA LEU A 91 9.76 26.80 1.13
C LEU A 91 10.26 28.08 1.79
N ARG A 92 10.95 27.98 2.94
CA ARG A 92 11.58 29.13 3.61
C ARG A 92 12.67 29.76 2.75
N GLU A 93 13.53 28.95 2.12
CA GLU A 93 14.56 29.44 1.21
C GLU A 93 13.98 30.22 0.02
N LYS A 94 12.82 29.79 -0.50
CA LYS A 94 12.14 30.46 -1.61
C LYS A 94 11.33 31.69 -1.20
N LEU A 95 11.03 31.82 0.09
CA LEU A 95 10.31 32.94 0.68
C LEU A 95 11.24 34.07 1.12
N ALA A 96 12.53 33.79 1.36
CA ALA A 96 13.56 34.82 1.44
C ALA A 96 13.59 35.66 0.15
#